data_AF-A0A947N919-F1
#
_entry.id   AF-A0A947N919-F1
#
_cell.length_a   1.000
_cell.length_b   1.000
_cell.length_c   1.000
_cell.angle_alpha   90.00
_cell.angle_beta   90.00
_cell.angle_gamma   90.00
#
_symmetry.space_group_name_H-M   'P 1'
#
loop_
_entity.id
_entity.type
_entity.pdbx_description
1 polymer ?
#
loop_
_entity_poly.entity_id
_entity_poly.type
_entity_poly.pdbx_seq_one_letter_code
_entity_poly.pdbx_strand_id
1 'polypeptide(L)'
;MSDLNILFPKPVSVMVEGRLVLIKPVQLQDFEAFGAAAGPLLTLMADAKPTELYAYAAKSGAIGVILGKCTSLSAWRRKRLPLATAVELMFQVIKVNSGFFDQALVSAAKVLAGAQLSSR
;
A
#
# COMPACT_ATOMS: atom_id res chain seq x y z
N MET A 1 -21.78 -2.73 10.89
CA MET A 1 -21.34 -3.65 9.81
C MET A 1 -19.96 -3.31 9.23
N SER A 2 -19.18 -2.44 9.88
CA SER A 2 -17.91 -1.93 9.34
C SER A 2 -16.71 -2.85 9.64
N ASP A 3 -16.85 -3.74 10.62
CA ASP A 3 -15.74 -4.53 11.17
C ASP A 3 -15.36 -5.75 10.29
N LEU A 4 -16.27 -6.23 9.43
CA LEU A 4 -16.00 -7.33 8.50
C LEU A 4 -15.15 -6.93 7.28
N ASN A 5 -15.08 -5.63 6.98
CA ASN A 5 -14.28 -5.11 5.87
C ASN A 5 -12.76 -5.19 6.16
N ILE A 6 -12.42 -5.42 7.43
CA ILE A 6 -11.06 -5.67 7.91
C ILE A 6 -10.63 -7.09 7.51
N LEU A 7 -11.49 -8.10 7.68
CA LEU A 7 -11.13 -9.49 7.39
C LEU A 7 -11.04 -9.78 5.87
N PHE A 8 -11.82 -9.06 5.06
CA PHE A 8 -11.85 -9.23 3.60
C PHE A 8 -11.80 -7.88 2.87
N PRO A 9 -10.63 -7.22 2.83
CA PRO A 9 -10.49 -5.95 2.14
C PRO A 9 -10.85 -6.07 0.66
N LYS A 10 -11.83 -5.29 0.22
CA LYS A 10 -12.27 -5.29 -1.18
C LYS A 10 -11.25 -4.56 -2.06
N PRO A 11 -10.93 -5.08 -3.25
CA PRO A 11 -10.06 -4.38 -4.19
C PRO A 11 -10.63 -3.01 -4.56
N VAL A 12 -9.78 -1.98 -4.59
CA VAL A 12 -10.15 -0.60 -4.95
C VAL A 12 -9.79 -0.37 -6.41
N SER A 13 -10.72 0.18 -7.19
CA SER A 13 -10.48 0.56 -8.59
C SER A 13 -9.93 1.98 -8.68
N VAL A 14 -8.83 2.15 -9.41
CA VAL A 14 -8.21 3.45 -9.71
C VAL A 14 -8.01 3.57 -11.22
N MET A 15 -8.32 4.73 -11.79
CA MET A 15 -8.07 5.01 -13.19
C MET A 15 -6.60 5.42 -13.39
N VAL A 16 -5.89 4.69 -14.25
CA VAL A 16 -4.49 4.93 -14.61
C VAL A 16 -4.41 4.98 -16.13
N GLU A 17 -3.99 6.11 -16.69
CA GLU A 17 -3.91 6.34 -18.15
C GLU A 17 -5.19 5.95 -18.91
N GLY A 18 -6.35 6.31 -18.37
CA GLY A 18 -7.65 5.99 -18.98
C GLY A 18 -8.08 4.53 -18.85
N ARG A 19 -7.43 3.74 -17.99
CA ARG A 19 -7.78 2.33 -17.73
C ARG A 19 -8.01 2.05 -16.26
N LEU A 20 -8.95 1.16 -15.98
CA LEU A 20 -9.27 0.75 -14.63
C LEU A 20 -8.24 -0.28 -14.13
N VAL A 21 -7.51 0.09 -13.08
CA VAL A 21 -6.53 -0.75 -12.38
C VAL A 21 -7.11 -1.10 -11.01
N LEU A 22 -7.11 -2.39 -10.67
CA LEU A 22 -7.54 -2.85 -9.36
C LEU A 22 -6.34 -2.89 -8.43
N ILE A 23 -6.42 -2.17 -7.32
CA ILE A 23 -5.53 -2.26 -6.19
C ILE A 23 -6.03 -3.38 -5.29
N LYS A 24 -5.19 -4.40 -5.12
CA LYS A 24 -5.44 -5.56 -4.29
C LYS A 24 -4.84 -5.34 -2.90
N PRO A 25 -5.46 -5.90 -1.85
CA PRO A 25 -4.84 -5.93 -0.53
C PRO A 25 -3.55 -6.74 -0.54
N VAL A 26 -2.58 -6.29 0.26
CA VAL A 26 -1.33 -7.03 0.50
C VAL A 26 -1.66 -8.35 1.18
N GLN A 27 -1.17 -9.45 0.59
CA GLN A 27 -1.28 -10.77 1.18
C GLN A 27 -0.17 -10.99 2.21
N LEU A 28 -0.42 -11.83 3.22
CA LEU A 28 0.56 -12.12 4.28
C LEU A 28 1.91 -12.59 3.71
N GLN A 29 1.89 -13.42 2.66
CA GLN A 29 3.09 -13.92 1.98
C GLN A 29 3.95 -12.80 1.35
N ASP A 30 3.36 -11.66 1.03
CA ASP A 30 4.01 -10.53 0.36
C ASP A 30 4.25 -9.36 1.34
N PHE A 31 3.89 -9.53 2.62
CA PHE A 31 3.93 -8.47 3.63
C PHE A 31 5.36 -7.99 3.90
N GLU A 32 6.31 -8.91 4.02
CA GLU A 32 7.73 -8.57 4.25
C GLU A 32 8.32 -7.82 3.06
N ALA A 33 8.08 -8.32 1.85
CA ALA A 33 8.52 -7.67 0.61
C ALA A 33 7.87 -6.29 0.45
N PHE A 34 6.61 -6.15 0.85
CA PHE A 34 5.92 -4.87 0.89
C PHE A 34 6.55 -3.92 1.92
N GLY A 35 6.80 -4.37 3.15
CA GLY A 35 7.41 -3.56 4.21
C GLY A 35 8.82 -3.08 3.84
N ALA A 36 9.65 -3.95 3.28
CA ALA A 36 11.00 -3.63 2.84
C ALA A 36 11.04 -2.57 1.71
N ALA A 37 10.02 -2.57 0.85
CA ALA A 37 9.93 -1.64 -0.27
C ALA A 37 9.13 -0.37 0.04
N ALA A 38 8.11 -0.44 0.90
CA ALA A 38 7.30 0.69 1.33
C ALA A 38 8.00 1.52 2.41
N GLY A 39 8.77 0.89 3.31
CA GLY A 39 9.44 1.56 4.44
C GLY A 39 10.36 2.71 4.00
N PRO A 40 11.39 2.47 3.17
CA PRO A 40 12.29 3.53 2.71
C PRO A 40 11.55 4.63 1.93
N LEU A 41 10.51 4.26 1.18
CA LEU A 41 9.71 5.21 0.41
C LEU A 41 8.83 6.08 1.32
N LEU A 42 8.24 5.52 2.39
CA LEU A 42 7.51 6.28 3.41
C LEU A 42 8.45 7.24 4.17
N THR A 43 9.67 6.82 4.48
CA THR A 43 10.69 7.70 5.09
C THR A 43 11.09 8.83 4.14
N LEU A 44 11.34 8.51 2.86
CA LEU A 44 11.57 9.52 1.81
C LEU A 44 10.36 10.47 1.67
N MET A 45 9.13 9.99 1.78
CA MET A 45 7.96 10.88 1.73
C MET A 45 7.87 11.84 2.91
N ALA A 46 8.31 11.42 4.09
CA ALA A 46 8.27 12.24 5.29
C ALA A 46 9.28 13.40 5.25
N ASP A 47 10.46 13.18 4.65
CA ASP A 47 11.59 14.12 4.70
C ASP A 47 12.00 14.74 3.34
N ALA A 48 11.60 14.18 2.18
CA ALA A 48 12.36 14.40 0.94
C ALA A 48 11.79 15.42 -0.06
N LYS A 49 12.72 15.96 -0.85
CA LYS A 49 12.47 16.74 -2.06
C LYS A 49 12.06 15.82 -3.23
N PRO A 50 11.24 16.30 -4.18
CA PRO A 50 10.78 15.50 -5.33
C PRO A 50 11.90 14.79 -6.12
N THR A 51 13.10 15.39 -6.18
CA THR A 51 14.27 14.85 -6.89
C THR A 51 14.79 13.52 -6.30
N GLU A 52 14.74 13.36 -4.99
CA GLU A 52 15.21 12.15 -4.30
C GLU A 52 14.22 11.00 -4.48
N LEU A 53 12.94 11.35 -4.57
CA LEU A 53 11.86 10.41 -4.84
C LEU A 53 12.00 9.79 -6.24
N TYR A 54 12.31 10.62 -7.26
CA TYR A 54 12.59 10.12 -8.61
C TYR A 54 13.86 9.27 -8.68
N ALA A 55 14.91 9.63 -7.93
CA ALA A 55 16.14 8.84 -7.86
C ALA A 55 15.91 7.46 -7.21
N TYR A 56 15.12 7.40 -6.14
CA TYR A 56 14.72 6.15 -5.50
C TYR A 56 13.88 5.27 -6.43
N ALA A 57 12.93 5.88 -7.14
CA ALA A 57 12.06 5.19 -8.09
C ALA A 57 12.83 4.63 -9.29
N ALA A 58 13.89 5.32 -9.75
CA ALA A 58 14.75 4.87 -10.84
C ALA A 58 15.71 3.74 -10.42
N LYS A 59 16.18 3.72 -9.17
CA LYS A 59 17.13 2.71 -8.66
C LYS A 59 16.46 1.44 -8.15
N SER A 60 15.26 1.54 -7.58
CA SER A 60 14.64 0.42 -6.89
C SER A 60 13.65 -0.31 -7.81
N GLY A 61 13.98 -1.54 -8.19
CA GLY A 61 13.00 -2.49 -8.77
C GLY A 61 11.82 -2.79 -7.83
N ALA A 62 11.89 -2.29 -6.60
CA ALA A 62 10.88 -2.36 -5.54
C ALA A 62 9.49 -1.88 -6.00
N ILE A 63 9.42 -0.78 -6.77
CA ILE A 63 8.14 -0.27 -7.32
C ILE A 63 7.48 -1.34 -8.19
N GLY A 64 8.26 -1.97 -9.08
CA GLY A 64 7.76 -3.00 -9.97
C GLY A 64 7.27 -4.26 -9.24
N VAL A 65 7.91 -4.61 -8.12
CA VAL A 65 7.52 -5.74 -7.27
C VAL A 65 6.20 -5.45 -6.58
N ILE A 66 6.08 -4.31 -5.90
CA ILE A 66 4.84 -3.92 -5.20
C ILE A 66 3.68 -3.80 -6.18
N LEU A 67 3.86 -3.06 -7.28
CA LEU A 67 2.83 -2.92 -8.30
C LEU A 67 2.45 -4.29 -8.89
N GLY A 68 3.38 -5.22 -8.96
CA GLY A 68 3.12 -6.57 -9.47
C GLY A 68 2.27 -7.44 -8.56
N LYS A 69 2.37 -7.25 -7.25
CA LYS A 69 1.62 -8.02 -6.24
C LYS A 69 0.29 -7.36 -5.88
N CYS A 70 0.29 -6.04 -5.79
CA CYS A 70 -0.82 -5.26 -5.27
C CYS A 70 -1.69 -4.62 -6.36
N THR A 71 -1.42 -4.86 -7.65
CA THR A 71 -2.29 -4.34 -8.73
C THR A 71 -2.67 -5.41 -9.74
N SER A 72 -3.71 -5.15 -10.55
CA SER A 72 -4.09 -5.97 -11.70
C SER A 72 -3.24 -5.73 -12.96
N LEU A 73 -2.17 -4.93 -12.89
CA LEU A 73 -1.32 -4.64 -14.05
C LEU A 73 -0.51 -5.87 -14.45
N SER A 74 -0.48 -6.17 -15.75
CA SER A 74 0.40 -7.21 -16.32
C SER A 74 1.87 -6.76 -16.29
N ALA A 75 2.80 -7.73 -16.29
CA ALA A 75 4.24 -7.45 -16.24
C ALA A 75 4.72 -6.52 -17.36
N TRP A 76 4.17 -6.68 -18.57
CA TRP A 76 4.47 -5.81 -19.71
C TRP A 76 4.01 -4.36 -19.49
N ARG A 77 2.82 -4.16 -18.90
CA ARG A 77 2.30 -2.82 -18.60
C ARG A 77 3.11 -2.15 -17.50
N ARG A 78 3.46 -2.88 -16.43
CA ARG A 78 4.33 -2.36 -15.36
C ARG A 78 5.68 -1.88 -15.89
N LYS A 79 6.25 -2.59 -16.87
CA LYS A 79 7.52 -2.20 -17.51
C LYS A 79 7.42 -0.97 -18.42
N ARG A 80 6.25 -0.66 -18.96
CA ARG A 80 6.03 0.48 -19.88
C ARG A 80 5.37 1.69 -19.21
N LEU A 81 5.05 1.59 -17.92
CA LEU A 81 4.43 2.68 -17.17
C LEU A 81 5.42 3.85 -17.02
N PRO A 82 4.99 5.09 -17.28
CA PRO A 82 5.80 6.26 -16.96
C PRO A 82 6.14 6.29 -15.47
N LEU A 83 7.34 6.73 -15.14
CA LEU A 83 7.86 6.71 -13.76
C LEU A 83 6.95 7.50 -12.80
N ALA A 84 6.48 8.68 -13.21
CA ALA A 84 5.57 9.50 -12.42
C ALA A 84 4.26 8.76 -12.11
N THR A 85 3.66 8.12 -13.11
CA THR A 85 2.44 7.33 -12.96
C THR A 85 2.65 6.11 -12.06
N ALA A 86 3.81 5.44 -12.17
CA ALA A 86 4.15 4.29 -11.32
C ALA A 86 4.28 4.69 -9.84
N VAL A 87 4.91 5.84 -9.58
CA VAL A 87 5.04 6.43 -8.24
C VAL A 87 3.67 6.80 -7.68
N GLU A 88 2.82 7.48 -8.46
CA GLU A 88 1.47 7.87 -8.03
C GLU A 88 0.58 6.65 -7.73
N LEU A 89 0.64 5.63 -8.59
CA LEU A 89 -0.06 4.37 -8.37
C LEU A 89 0.45 3.66 -7.11
N MET A 90 1.75 3.72 -6.84
CA MET A 90 2.32 3.17 -5.63
C MET A 90 1.83 3.91 -4.37
N PHE A 91 1.67 5.24 -4.42
CA PHE A 91 1.05 5.97 -3.32
C PHE A 91 -0.39 5.53 -3.05
N GLN A 92 -1.17 5.29 -4.10
CA GLN A 92 -2.52 4.78 -3.90
C GLN A 92 -2.53 3.36 -3.33
N VAL A 93 -1.61 2.50 -3.76
CA VAL A 93 -1.43 1.17 -3.17
C VAL A 93 -1.12 1.30 -1.68
N ILE A 94 -0.17 2.16 -1.30
CA ILE A 94 0.19 2.39 0.11
C ILE A 94 -1.02 2.91 0.89
N LYS A 95 -1.71 3.93 0.40
CA LYS A 95 -2.89 4.52 1.07
C LYS A 95 -4.01 3.51 1.32
N VAL A 96 -4.33 2.69 0.32
CA VAL A 96 -5.38 1.67 0.42
C VAL A 96 -4.99 0.59 1.42
N ASN A 97 -3.72 0.20 1.45
CA ASN A 97 -3.23 -0.84 2.35
C ASN A 97 -2.95 -0.31 3.76
N SER A 98 -2.53 0.95 3.93
CA SER A 98 -2.30 1.58 5.25
C SER A 98 -3.61 1.80 5.99
N GLY A 99 -4.69 2.15 5.28
CA GLY A 99 -6.01 2.29 5.88
C GLY A 99 -6.49 1.03 6.60
N PHE A 100 -6.07 -0.15 6.15
CA PHE A 100 -6.30 -1.41 6.87
C PHE A 100 -5.48 -1.48 8.17
N PHE A 101 -4.18 -1.17 8.13
CA PHE A 101 -3.31 -1.22 9.31
C PHE A 101 -3.69 -0.18 10.37
N ASP A 102 -4.05 1.05 9.97
CA ASP A 102 -4.52 2.10 10.87
C ASP A 102 -5.81 1.68 11.58
N GLN A 103 -6.75 1.10 10.84
CA GLN A 103 -8.01 0.59 11.41
C GLN A 103 -7.80 -0.64 12.29
N ALA A 104 -6.86 -1.53 11.94
CA ALA A 104 -6.49 -2.67 12.75
C ALA A 104 -5.84 -2.23 14.08
N LEU A 105 -4.96 -1.23 14.07
CA LEU A 105 -4.35 -0.66 15.27
C LEU A 105 -5.40 0.00 16.18
N VAL A 106 -6.31 0.79 15.62
CA VAL A 106 -7.42 1.39 16.37
C VAL A 106 -8.34 0.31 16.97
N SER A 107 -8.62 -0.76 16.22
CA SER A 107 -9.45 -1.87 16.69
C SER A 107 -8.77 -2.66 17.81
N ALA A 108 -7.48 -2.97 17.66
CA ALA A 108 -6.67 -3.62 18.69
C ALA A 108 -6.61 -2.77 19.98
N ALA A 109 -6.40 -1.46 19.86
CA ALA A 109 -6.40 -0.54 20.99
C ALA A 109 -7.74 -0.52 21.74
N LYS A 110 -8.87 -0.54 21.02
CA LYS A 110 -10.21 -0.63 21.62
C LYS A 110 -10.43 -1.96 22.35
N VAL A 111 -9.98 -3.07 21.78
CA VAL A 111 -10.08 -4.40 22.42
C VAL A 111 -9.21 -4.46 23.68
N LEU A 112 -7.98 -3.94 23.64
CA LEU A 112 -7.09 -3.86 24.79
C LEU A 112 -7.66 -2.96 25.90
N ALA A 113 -8.21 -1.80 25.54
CA ALA A 113 -8.85 -0.89 26.49
C ALA A 113 -10.13 -1.50 27.11
N GLY A 114 -10.93 -2.23 26.32
CA GLY A 114 -12.09 -2.97 26.81
C GLY A 114 -11.72 -4.16 27.70
N ALA A 115 -10.64 -4.87 27.40
CA ALA A 115 -10.12 -5.96 28.24
C ALA A 115 -9.61 -5.45 29.60
N GLN A 116 -9.07 -4.24 29.68
CA GLN A 116 -8.73 -3.60 30.96
C GLN A 116 -9.97 -3.21 31.79
N LEU A 117 -11.06 -2.81 31.15
CA LEU A 117 -12.29 -2.40 31.84
C LEU A 117 -13.08 -3.57 32.45
N SER A 118 -12.98 -4.78 31.90
CA SER A 118 -13.62 -5.99 32.47
C SER A 118 -12.84 -6.64 33.62
N SER A 119 -11.78 -6.00 34.14
CA SER A 119 -10.98 -6.49 35.27
C SER A 119 -11.24 -5.77 36.60
N ARG A 120 -12.36 -5.05 36.73
CA ARG A 120 -12.77 -4.38 37.97
C ARG A 120 -14.08 -4.92 38.51
#